data_AF-A0A7G8UYY3-F1
#
_entry.id   AF-A0A7G8UYY3-F1
#
_cell.length_a   1.000
_cell.length_b   1.000
_cell.length_c   1.000
_cell.angle_alpha   90.00
_cell.angle_beta   90.00
_cell.angle_gamma   90.00
#
_symmetry.space_group_name_H-M   'P 1'
#
loop_
_entity.id
_entity.type
_entity.pdbx_description
1 polymer ?
#
loop_
_entity_poly.entity_id
_entity_poly.type
_entity_poly.pdbx_seq_one_letter_code
_entity_poly.pdbx_strand_id
1 'polypeptide(L)'
;MKKNYYLLLLFLIVSIGACKKTEKPQIEVHSVTLTKPQNAISSESFDWETVSVMPTVPGTQILIPWASGVSRQFSPEIAGDFKKVDGWELVYSTFSSKEIPDVYYFILYNKFRGLLRMYYYHKSATTVNSDNIAHTLKVIGTDVANSPLMNFAGADLVEFNQNLQSASTLELWQLANATWYAFEYEIAYDKNLALKNPFALSFQWPVTANTISNINLNGTSIGTITGNITLPGGDLTISPNITANGRGSINIKGSSDVDKLKPSIGASLFSSFKDLVTKGLTKVAGGLVDKLFSGIFGGKSGGSQDNVNLKINTQISLTGKISNNALIGSQVFNTPGYDQTNAQGRVPLYNQPLGVFYLSNKPTVIETTHISTTSTGLPAIRTYVYSIDYSKLHFDLNPAVTNIATVQQRYSEVILSGYTEGLDHTGTVESVGNLTYLTGSLIGVKNQRLFVVGIRVVFDVIPNNGSPKSVLVKTFTANLDEVTVYDPPGEEQW
;
A
#
# COMPACT_ATOMS: atom_id res chain seq x y z
N MET A 1 -4.79 10.97 75.28
CA MET A 1 -4.51 9.97 74.24
C MET A 1 -4.45 10.66 72.88
N LYS A 2 -3.28 11.22 72.55
CA LYS A 2 -2.95 11.91 71.30
C LYS A 2 -1.50 11.55 70.99
N LYS A 3 -1.31 10.46 70.25
CA LYS A 3 -0.04 10.00 69.64
C LYS A 3 -0.42 8.75 68.85
N ASN A 4 0.06 8.64 67.61
CA ASN A 4 -0.14 7.52 66.65
C ASN A 4 -1.04 7.79 65.44
N TYR A 5 -1.11 9.03 64.93
CA TYR A 5 -1.58 9.29 63.55
C TYR A 5 -0.47 9.74 62.58
N TYR A 6 0.74 10.04 63.08
CA TYR A 6 1.86 10.50 62.24
C TYR A 6 2.68 9.37 61.62
N LEU A 7 2.54 8.11 62.08
CA LEU A 7 3.27 6.97 61.52
C LEU A 7 2.59 6.36 60.29
N LEU A 8 1.26 6.51 60.15
CA LEU A 8 0.51 6.01 58.99
C LEU A 8 0.59 6.94 57.78
N LEU A 9 0.79 8.25 58.01
CA LEU A 9 0.94 9.23 56.93
C LEU A 9 2.34 9.21 56.28
N LEU A 10 3.35 8.71 56.99
CA LEU A 10 4.72 8.61 56.48
C LEU A 10 4.94 7.38 55.57
N PHE A 11 4.10 6.34 55.71
CA PHE A 11 4.15 5.15 54.84
C PHE A 11 3.38 5.32 53.53
N LEU A 12 2.49 6.31 53.44
CA LEU A 12 1.71 6.60 52.23
C LEU A 12 2.44 7.54 51.24
N ILE A 13 3.54 8.18 51.66
CA ILE A 13 4.30 9.16 50.85
C ILE A 13 5.51 8.52 50.14
N VAL A 14 5.89 7.28 50.48
CA VAL A 14 7.05 6.59 49.87
C VAL A 14 6.67 5.65 48.70
N SER A 15 5.38 5.47 48.39
CA SER A 15 4.92 4.59 47.29
C SER A 15 4.60 5.30 45.97
N ILE A 16 4.89 6.60 45.82
CA ILE A 16 4.67 7.36 44.56
C ILE A 16 5.99 7.56 43.76
N GLY A 17 7.07 6.86 44.14
CA GLY A 17 8.42 7.07 43.58
C GLY A 17 8.94 6.01 42.61
N ALA A 18 8.11 5.10 42.08
CA ALA A 18 8.60 4.00 41.24
C ALA A 18 7.68 3.69 40.04
N CYS A 19 7.44 4.69 39.19
CA CYS A 19 7.17 4.44 37.78
C CYS A 19 8.31 5.12 37.00
N LYS A 20 9.44 4.42 36.86
CA LYS A 20 10.41 4.81 35.83
C LYS A 20 9.66 4.67 34.51
N LYS A 21 9.33 5.80 33.87
CA LYS A 21 9.05 5.80 32.43
C LYS A 21 10.23 5.09 31.80
N THR A 22 10.00 3.91 31.23
CA THR A 22 10.94 3.31 30.31
C THR A 22 11.11 4.34 29.20
N GLU A 23 12.26 5.01 29.19
CA GLU A 23 12.66 5.84 28.06
C GLU A 23 12.56 4.95 26.84
N LYS A 24 11.59 5.26 25.97
CA LYS A 24 11.61 4.73 24.62
C LYS A 24 12.95 5.14 24.05
N PRO A 25 13.76 4.23 23.47
CA PRO A 25 14.97 4.64 22.81
C PRO A 25 14.59 5.73 21.81
N GLN A 26 15.10 6.94 22.05
CA GLN A 26 14.98 8.00 21.08
C GLN A 26 15.85 7.57 19.90
N ILE A 27 15.21 7.13 18.83
CA ILE A 27 15.85 7.12 17.52
C ILE A 27 16.03 8.61 17.22
N GLU A 28 17.26 9.09 17.32
CA GLU A 28 17.62 10.42 16.88
C GLU A 28 17.19 10.55 15.40
N VAL A 29 16.26 11.46 15.14
CA VAL A 29 15.96 11.90 13.78
C VAL A 29 17.15 12.73 13.34
N HIS A 30 18.12 12.10 12.69
CA HIS A 30 19.18 12.83 12.00
C HIS A 30 18.55 13.50 10.78
N SER A 31 18.15 14.76 10.93
CA SER A 31 18.03 15.66 9.78
C SER A 31 19.43 15.85 9.20
N VAL A 32 19.80 14.99 8.25
CA VAL A 32 21.09 15.03 7.57
C VAL A 32 21.16 16.32 6.75
N THR A 33 22.08 17.19 7.13
CA THR A 33 22.37 18.41 6.37
C THR A 33 23.04 17.99 5.06
N LEU A 34 22.47 18.38 3.92
CA LEU A 34 22.96 18.03 2.59
C LEU A 34 24.30 18.72 2.29
N THR A 35 25.43 18.10 2.64
CA THR A 35 26.69 18.40 1.95
C THR A 35 26.65 17.71 0.59
N LYS A 36 26.62 18.49 -0.50
CA LYS A 36 26.49 17.96 -1.86
C LYS A 36 27.66 17.01 -2.17
N PRO A 37 27.42 15.72 -2.43
CA PRO A 37 28.45 14.79 -2.89
C PRO A 37 29.06 15.30 -4.19
N GLN A 38 30.34 15.06 -4.40
CA GLN A 38 31.08 15.52 -5.59
C GLN A 38 30.44 15.08 -6.93
N ASN A 39 29.66 13.99 -6.92
CA ASN A 39 29.00 13.38 -8.09
C ASN A 39 27.46 13.33 -8.00
N ALA A 40 26.84 14.10 -7.11
CA ALA A 40 25.38 14.14 -6.99
C ALA A 40 24.72 15.09 -7.99
N ILE A 41 23.67 14.59 -8.64
CA ILE A 41 22.78 15.36 -9.51
C ILE A 41 21.60 15.83 -8.66
N SER A 42 21.57 17.13 -8.35
CA SER A 42 20.46 17.73 -7.61
C SER A 42 19.30 18.04 -8.56
N SER A 43 18.07 17.81 -8.10
CA SER A 43 16.88 18.27 -8.82
C SER A 43 16.68 19.79 -8.61
N GLU A 44 16.20 20.51 -9.62
CA GLU A 44 15.72 21.89 -9.44
C GLU A 44 14.40 21.84 -8.66
N SER A 45 14.35 22.53 -7.53
CA SER A 45 13.13 22.62 -6.73
C SER A 45 12.19 23.67 -7.33
N PHE A 46 10.90 23.37 -7.37
CA PHE A 46 9.86 24.30 -7.81
C PHE A 46 8.57 24.05 -7.03
N ASP A 47 7.71 25.06 -6.96
CA ASP A 47 6.41 24.93 -6.32
C ASP A 47 5.34 24.53 -7.34
N TRP A 48 5.07 23.24 -7.45
CA TRP A 48 4.12 22.68 -8.41
C TRP A 48 2.68 23.20 -8.20
N GLU A 49 2.32 23.67 -7.01
CA GLU A 49 0.96 24.15 -6.75
C GLU A 49 0.68 25.54 -7.31
N THR A 50 1.73 26.35 -7.49
CA THR A 50 1.60 27.78 -7.79
C THR A 50 2.09 28.15 -9.20
N VAL A 51 2.97 27.33 -9.80
CA VAL A 51 3.42 27.56 -11.19
C VAL A 51 2.39 27.07 -12.20
N SER A 52 2.29 27.74 -13.35
CA SER A 52 1.45 27.30 -14.48
C SER A 52 2.22 26.49 -15.53
N VAL A 53 3.55 26.64 -15.53
CA VAL A 53 4.50 26.00 -16.44
C VAL A 53 5.63 25.35 -15.65
N MET A 54 6.13 24.24 -16.18
CA MET A 54 7.29 23.55 -15.62
C MET A 54 8.57 24.37 -15.86
N PRO A 55 9.59 24.26 -14.98
CA PRO A 55 10.91 24.83 -15.24
C PRO A 55 11.51 24.22 -16.52
N THR A 56 11.68 25.04 -17.55
CA THR A 56 12.26 24.62 -18.83
C THR A 56 13.18 25.71 -19.36
N VAL A 57 14.13 25.33 -20.22
CA VAL A 57 14.97 26.30 -20.95
C VAL A 57 14.11 27.28 -21.76
N PRO A 58 14.58 28.52 -22.01
CA PRO A 58 13.86 29.51 -22.80
C PRO A 58 13.41 28.96 -24.16
N GLY A 59 12.16 29.27 -24.54
CA GLY A 59 11.56 28.82 -25.81
C GLY A 59 10.87 27.46 -25.76
N THR A 60 11.03 26.68 -24.69
CA THR A 60 10.16 25.52 -24.41
C THR A 60 9.14 25.91 -23.35
N GLN A 61 7.87 25.57 -23.57
CA GLN A 61 6.81 25.73 -22.58
C GLN A 61 6.10 24.38 -22.40
N ILE A 62 6.11 23.87 -21.17
CA ILE A 62 5.36 22.68 -20.78
C ILE A 62 4.45 23.09 -19.64
N LEU A 63 3.14 23.00 -19.85
CA LEU A 63 2.15 23.29 -18.81
C LEU A 63 2.16 22.18 -17.75
N ILE A 64 1.83 22.52 -16.50
CA ILE A 64 1.69 21.55 -15.41
C ILE A 64 0.59 20.49 -15.73
N PRO A 65 0.63 19.28 -15.15
CA PRO A 65 -0.26 18.18 -15.55
C PRO A 65 -1.76 18.42 -15.31
N TRP A 66 -2.10 19.34 -14.41
CA TRP A 66 -3.47 19.69 -14.04
C TRP A 66 -3.90 21.07 -14.57
N ALA A 67 -3.11 21.70 -15.45
CA ALA A 67 -3.56 22.90 -16.15
C ALA A 67 -4.76 22.60 -17.07
N SER A 68 -5.56 23.63 -17.35
CA SER A 68 -6.65 23.53 -18.32
C SER A 68 -6.07 23.36 -19.73
N GLY A 69 -6.68 22.50 -20.54
CA GLY A 69 -6.31 22.29 -21.96
C GLY A 69 -5.09 21.40 -22.20
N VAL A 70 -4.47 20.82 -21.17
CA VAL A 70 -3.35 19.88 -21.35
C VAL A 70 -3.84 18.48 -21.73
N SER A 71 -3.10 17.82 -22.62
CA SER A 71 -3.30 16.40 -22.89
C SER A 71 -2.76 15.57 -21.72
N ARG A 72 -3.59 14.66 -21.20
CA ARG A 72 -3.24 13.75 -20.11
C ARG A 72 -3.92 12.40 -20.26
N GLN A 73 -3.22 11.35 -19.85
CA GLN A 73 -3.68 9.96 -19.82
C GLN A 73 -3.62 9.43 -18.39
N PHE A 74 -4.48 10.01 -17.54
CA PHE A 74 -4.78 9.57 -16.18
C PHE A 74 -6.08 10.21 -15.72
N SER A 75 -6.68 9.66 -14.67
CA SER A 75 -8.02 10.04 -14.22
C SER A 75 -8.10 11.44 -13.59
N PRO A 76 -9.28 12.09 -13.62
CA PRO A 76 -9.51 13.35 -12.91
C PRO A 76 -9.20 13.27 -11.41
N GLU A 77 -9.40 12.10 -10.79
CA GLU A 77 -9.10 11.85 -9.39
C GLU A 77 -7.61 12.06 -9.09
N ILE A 78 -6.73 11.54 -9.95
CA ILE A 78 -5.27 11.76 -9.90
C ILE A 78 -4.90 13.21 -10.23
N ALA A 79 -5.59 13.82 -11.20
CA ALA A 79 -5.36 15.22 -11.58
C ALA A 79 -5.67 16.21 -10.45
N GLY A 80 -6.64 15.88 -9.59
CA GLY A 80 -7.01 16.69 -8.43
C GLY A 80 -6.28 16.33 -7.14
N ASP A 81 -5.43 15.32 -7.13
CA ASP A 81 -4.76 14.79 -5.94
C ASP A 81 -3.27 15.12 -5.91
N PHE A 82 -2.90 16.37 -5.64
CA PHE A 82 -1.48 16.78 -5.67
C PHE A 82 -1.12 17.79 -4.58
N LYS A 83 -2.04 18.10 -3.66
CA LYS A 83 -1.89 19.23 -2.76
C LYS A 83 -0.89 18.98 -1.62
N LYS A 84 -0.06 19.98 -1.31
CA LYS A 84 0.93 19.90 -0.21
C LYS A 84 0.26 19.67 1.15
N VAL A 85 -0.85 20.36 1.39
CA VAL A 85 -1.63 20.23 2.64
C VAL A 85 -2.11 18.79 2.88
N ASP A 86 -2.35 18.04 1.80
CA ASP A 86 -2.74 16.63 1.81
C ASP A 86 -1.55 15.67 1.90
N GLY A 87 -0.33 16.20 2.09
CA GLY A 87 0.88 15.45 2.37
C GLY A 87 1.78 15.18 1.17
N TRP A 88 1.50 15.76 0.00
CA TRP A 88 2.37 15.64 -1.17
C TRP A 88 3.64 16.48 -1.04
N GLU A 89 4.80 15.86 -1.30
CA GLU A 89 6.12 16.47 -1.28
C GLU A 89 6.85 16.20 -2.60
N LEU A 90 7.57 17.18 -3.15
CA LEU A 90 8.41 16.97 -4.32
C LEU A 90 9.68 16.19 -3.93
N VAL A 91 9.90 15.04 -4.57
CA VAL A 91 11.06 14.19 -4.30
C VAL A 91 12.12 14.34 -5.38
N TYR A 92 11.74 14.30 -6.64
CA TYR A 92 12.66 14.40 -7.78
C TYR A 92 12.05 15.23 -8.90
N SER A 93 12.91 15.86 -9.70
CA SER A 93 12.53 16.56 -10.93
C SER A 93 13.67 16.55 -11.94
N THR A 94 13.36 16.29 -13.20
CA THR A 94 14.29 16.53 -14.33
C THR A 94 14.06 17.86 -15.02
N PHE A 95 12.95 18.53 -14.73
CA PHE A 95 12.68 19.86 -15.26
C PHE A 95 13.74 20.84 -14.75
N SER A 96 14.28 21.62 -15.69
CA SER A 96 15.40 22.53 -15.45
C SER A 96 15.25 23.76 -16.33
N SER A 97 15.47 24.93 -15.73
CA SER A 97 15.55 26.20 -16.46
C SER A 97 16.86 26.36 -17.26
N LYS A 98 17.82 25.46 -17.06
CA LYS A 98 19.20 25.58 -17.56
C LYS A 98 19.59 24.51 -18.58
N GLU A 99 18.98 23.34 -18.49
CA GLU A 99 19.37 22.15 -19.25
C GLU A 99 18.13 21.46 -19.84
N ILE A 100 18.30 20.82 -20.99
CA ILE A 100 17.26 20.01 -21.62
C ILE A 100 17.46 18.57 -21.12
N PRO A 101 16.51 17.98 -20.37
CA PRO A 101 16.63 16.60 -19.94
C PRO A 101 16.28 15.63 -21.08
N ASP A 102 16.87 14.43 -21.03
CA ASP A 102 16.51 13.33 -21.94
C ASP A 102 15.05 12.88 -21.75
N VAL A 103 14.59 12.95 -20.50
CA VAL A 103 13.23 12.55 -20.11
C VAL A 103 12.65 13.56 -19.14
N TYR A 104 11.42 14.00 -19.40
CA TYR A 104 10.70 14.97 -18.59
C TYR A 104 9.82 14.26 -17.55
N TYR A 105 10.18 14.37 -16.28
CA TYR A 105 9.34 13.90 -15.18
C TYR A 105 9.61 14.67 -13.89
N PHE A 106 8.63 14.63 -13.00
CA PHE A 106 8.82 14.90 -11.59
C PHE A 106 8.07 13.87 -10.76
N ILE A 107 8.51 13.66 -9.52
CA ILE A 107 7.97 12.65 -8.62
C ILE A 107 7.51 13.34 -7.35
N LEU A 108 6.25 13.12 -6.99
CA LEU A 108 5.70 13.51 -5.70
C LEU A 108 5.56 12.28 -4.79
N TYR A 109 5.71 12.49 -3.48
CA TYR A 109 5.48 11.49 -2.45
C TYR A 109 4.42 11.98 -1.47
N ASN A 110 3.41 11.16 -1.20
CA ASN A 110 2.43 11.44 -0.16
C ASN A 110 2.84 10.79 1.17
N LYS A 111 3.24 11.62 2.13
CA LYS A 111 3.74 11.17 3.44
C LYS A 111 2.68 10.56 4.38
N PHE A 112 1.39 10.83 4.15
CA PHE A 112 0.31 10.26 4.96
C PHE A 112 -0.24 8.94 4.40
N ARG A 113 -0.01 8.69 3.11
CA ARG A 113 -0.51 7.50 2.38
C ARG A 113 0.59 6.54 1.95
N GLY A 114 1.86 6.96 1.99
CA GLY A 114 2.97 6.14 1.47
C GLY A 114 2.95 5.99 -0.05
N LEU A 115 2.36 6.93 -0.79
CA LEU A 115 2.24 6.85 -2.24
C LEU A 115 3.36 7.61 -2.94
N LEU A 116 4.12 6.93 -3.80
CA LEU A 116 5.11 7.53 -4.68
C LEU A 116 4.51 7.64 -6.09
N ARG A 117 4.41 8.86 -6.62
CA ARG A 117 3.79 9.12 -7.92
C ARG A 117 4.72 9.88 -8.86
N MET A 118 4.99 9.31 -10.02
CA MET A 118 5.71 9.96 -11.11
C MET A 118 4.73 10.58 -12.09
N TYR A 119 4.89 11.89 -12.34
CA TYR A 119 4.28 12.58 -13.47
C TYR A 119 5.30 12.62 -14.61
N TYR A 120 5.05 11.84 -15.66
CA TYR A 120 5.92 11.69 -16.82
C TYR A 120 5.31 12.44 -18.01
N TYR A 121 6.10 13.31 -18.65
CA TYR A 121 5.68 14.04 -19.84
C TYR A 121 6.35 13.43 -21.08
N HIS A 122 5.55 12.85 -21.96
CA HIS A 122 6.06 12.32 -23.21
C HIS A 122 6.19 13.44 -24.24
N LYS A 123 7.42 13.67 -24.70
CA LYS A 123 7.74 14.55 -25.81
C LYS A 123 8.66 13.80 -26.76
N SER A 124 8.13 13.30 -27.86
CA SER A 124 8.91 12.64 -28.91
C SER A 124 8.45 13.04 -30.30
N ALA A 125 9.40 13.16 -31.22
CA ALA A 125 9.12 13.30 -32.65
C ALA A 125 8.81 11.94 -33.32
N THR A 126 9.16 10.82 -32.67
CA THR A 126 8.94 9.47 -33.19
C THR A 126 7.62 8.91 -32.70
N THR A 127 6.87 8.29 -33.62
CA THR A 127 5.60 7.64 -33.29
C THR A 127 5.88 6.20 -32.87
N VAL A 128 5.48 5.84 -31.65
CA VAL A 128 5.47 4.45 -31.18
C VAL A 128 4.01 4.00 -31.13
N ASN A 129 3.62 3.10 -32.03
CA ASN A 129 2.29 2.50 -31.98
C ASN A 129 2.18 1.67 -30.70
N SER A 130 1.24 2.06 -29.85
CA SER A 130 0.95 1.39 -28.58
C SER A 130 -0.51 1.56 -28.23
N ASP A 131 -1.03 0.61 -27.47
CA ASP A 131 -2.38 0.67 -26.89
C ASP A 131 -2.31 0.75 -25.36
N ASN A 132 -1.13 0.48 -24.79
CA ASN A 132 -0.90 0.41 -23.36
C ASN A 132 0.47 0.97 -22.99
N ILE A 133 0.61 1.29 -21.71
CA ILE A 133 1.87 1.62 -21.07
C ILE A 133 2.10 0.63 -19.94
N ALA A 134 3.25 -0.05 -19.94
CA ALA A 134 3.72 -0.80 -18.80
C ALA A 134 4.79 0.00 -18.08
N HIS A 135 4.75 0.02 -16.77
CA HIS A 135 5.82 0.58 -15.96
C HIS A 135 6.14 -0.36 -14.81
N THR A 136 7.41 -0.40 -14.42
CA THR A 136 7.88 -1.20 -13.29
C THR A 136 8.59 -0.27 -12.34
N LEU A 137 8.20 -0.23 -11.06
CA LEU A 137 9.09 0.28 -10.02
C LEU A 137 9.83 -0.91 -9.43
N LYS A 138 11.14 -0.78 -9.28
CA LYS A 138 11.99 -1.79 -8.64
C LYS A 138 13.06 -1.16 -7.78
N VAL A 139 13.51 -1.91 -6.78
CA VAL A 139 14.70 -1.60 -6.00
C VAL A 139 15.89 -2.37 -6.58
N ILE A 140 17.02 -1.69 -6.72
CA ILE A 140 18.29 -2.23 -7.19
C ILE A 140 19.38 -1.92 -6.17
N GLY A 141 20.43 -2.74 -6.12
CA GLY A 141 21.53 -2.58 -5.18
C GLY A 141 21.86 -3.88 -4.46
N THR A 142 22.75 -3.81 -3.49
CA THR A 142 23.28 -4.99 -2.78
C THR A 142 22.36 -5.51 -1.68
N ASP A 143 21.40 -4.71 -1.21
CA ASP A 143 20.58 -5.03 -0.04
C ASP A 143 19.07 -5.18 -0.36
N VAL A 144 18.73 -5.38 -1.64
CA VAL A 144 17.33 -5.47 -2.12
C VAL A 144 16.52 -6.58 -1.44
N ALA A 145 17.16 -7.70 -1.09
CA ALA A 145 16.50 -8.83 -0.46
C ALA A 145 16.08 -8.57 1.00
N ASN A 146 16.69 -7.57 1.66
CA ASN A 146 16.48 -7.27 3.08
C ASN A 146 15.63 -6.01 3.30
N SER A 147 14.94 -5.53 2.26
CA SER A 147 14.11 -4.33 2.35
C SER A 147 12.65 -4.63 2.02
N PRO A 148 11.69 -4.29 2.91
CA PRO A 148 10.28 -4.45 2.63
C PRO A 148 9.69 -3.32 1.78
N LEU A 149 10.47 -2.34 1.29
CA LEU A 149 9.98 -1.13 0.62
C LEU A 149 8.90 -1.40 -0.45
N MET A 150 9.07 -2.47 -1.23
CA MET A 150 8.17 -2.83 -2.32
C MET A 150 7.04 -3.77 -1.90
N ASN A 151 6.93 -4.19 -0.63
CA ASN A 151 5.94 -5.18 -0.21
C ASN A 151 4.50 -4.67 -0.24
N PHE A 152 4.31 -3.35 -0.24
CA PHE A 152 3.02 -2.74 -0.51
C PHE A 152 2.83 -2.40 -2.00
N ALA A 153 3.85 -2.58 -2.84
CA ALA A 153 3.76 -2.29 -4.26
C ALA A 153 3.01 -3.44 -4.98
N GLY A 154 1.70 -3.28 -5.12
CA GLY A 154 0.85 -4.16 -5.93
C GLY A 154 0.32 -5.42 -5.24
N ALA A 155 0.86 -5.81 -4.09
CA ALA A 155 0.33 -6.92 -3.30
C ALA A 155 -0.98 -6.52 -2.58
N ASP A 156 -1.99 -7.36 -2.78
CA ASP A 156 -3.24 -7.40 -2.03
C ASP A 156 -3.05 -8.12 -0.69
N LEU A 157 -2.33 -9.23 -0.68
CA LEU A 157 -1.91 -10.00 0.48
C LEU A 157 -0.38 -9.92 0.62
N VAL A 158 0.09 -9.42 1.75
CA VAL A 158 1.51 -9.16 2.00
C VAL A 158 2.18 -10.38 2.65
N GLU A 159 3.21 -10.89 2.00
CA GLU A 159 4.02 -12.01 2.49
C GLU A 159 5.18 -11.50 3.35
N PHE A 160 5.10 -11.63 4.67
CA PHE A 160 6.12 -11.06 5.56
C PHE A 160 7.54 -11.59 5.31
N ASN A 161 7.68 -12.89 5.01
CA ASN A 161 8.97 -13.55 4.82
C ASN A 161 9.55 -13.37 3.40
N GLN A 162 8.86 -12.67 2.51
CA GLN A 162 9.29 -12.49 1.13
C GLN A 162 9.25 -11.01 0.75
N ASN A 163 10.43 -10.41 0.61
CA ASN A 163 10.53 -9.05 0.13
C ASN A 163 10.40 -9.00 -1.40
N LEU A 164 9.42 -8.23 -1.87
CA LEU A 164 9.31 -7.89 -3.28
C LEU A 164 10.48 -6.99 -3.67
N GLN A 165 11.02 -7.21 -4.86
CA GLN A 165 12.07 -6.35 -5.43
C GLN A 165 11.49 -5.41 -6.48
N SER A 166 10.33 -5.74 -7.05
CA SER A 166 9.68 -4.97 -8.09
C SER A 166 8.16 -5.11 -8.01
N ALA A 167 7.48 -4.18 -8.68
CA ALA A 167 6.09 -4.33 -9.03
C ALA A 167 5.85 -3.65 -10.38
N SER A 168 5.13 -4.32 -11.27
CA SER A 168 4.76 -3.76 -12.57
C SER A 168 3.31 -3.34 -12.58
N THR A 169 2.97 -2.24 -13.24
CA THR A 169 1.58 -1.93 -13.58
C THR A 169 1.44 -1.76 -15.09
N LEU A 170 0.37 -2.29 -15.63
CA LEU A 170 -0.09 -2.07 -16.97
C LEU A 170 -1.26 -1.07 -16.92
N GLU A 171 -1.07 0.05 -17.58
CA GLU A 171 -2.05 1.11 -17.78
C GLU A 171 -2.60 1.01 -19.20
N LEU A 172 -3.91 1.07 -19.34
CA LEU A 172 -4.63 0.92 -20.62
C LEU A 172 -4.72 2.26 -21.37
N TRP A 173 -3.58 2.92 -21.52
CA TRP A 173 -3.47 4.18 -22.22
C TRP A 173 -2.49 4.06 -23.38
N GLN A 174 -2.88 4.59 -24.52
CA GLN A 174 -1.99 4.76 -25.66
C GLN A 174 -0.96 5.86 -25.38
N LEU A 175 0.27 5.64 -25.86
CA LEU A 175 1.28 6.70 -25.92
C LEU A 175 0.90 7.74 -26.98
N ALA A 176 0.82 8.99 -26.53
CA ALA A 176 0.60 10.19 -27.33
C ALA A 176 1.69 11.23 -27.04
N ASN A 177 2.05 12.01 -28.07
CA ASN A 177 3.00 13.12 -27.96
C ASN A 177 2.41 14.29 -27.16
N ALA A 178 3.29 15.10 -26.55
CA ALA A 178 2.94 16.26 -25.74
C ALA A 178 1.87 15.96 -24.68
N THR A 179 2.00 14.81 -24.01
CA THR A 179 0.97 14.25 -23.13
C THR A 179 1.55 13.83 -21.80
N TRP A 180 0.82 14.12 -20.72
CA TRP A 180 1.16 13.73 -19.36
C TRP A 180 0.62 12.34 -18.99
N TYR A 181 1.41 11.59 -18.23
CA TYR A 181 1.07 10.30 -17.63
C TYR A 181 1.36 10.36 -16.13
N ALA A 182 0.65 9.55 -15.35
CA ALA A 182 0.86 9.44 -13.91
C ALA A 182 0.97 7.97 -13.50
N PHE A 183 2.12 7.60 -12.92
CA PHE A 183 2.42 6.25 -12.47
C PHE A 183 2.60 6.25 -10.96
N GLU A 184 1.99 5.30 -10.25
CA GLU A 184 1.92 5.32 -8.79
C GLU A 184 2.18 3.95 -8.17
N TYR A 185 2.92 3.94 -7.07
CA TYR A 185 3.10 2.79 -6.20
C TYR A 185 2.95 3.17 -4.73
N GLU A 186 2.44 2.24 -3.93
CA GLU A 186 2.48 2.32 -2.47
C GLU A 186 3.78 1.69 -1.96
N ILE A 187 4.44 2.39 -1.03
CA ILE A 187 5.73 2.02 -0.46
C ILE A 187 5.55 1.69 1.02
N ALA A 188 6.10 0.54 1.47
CA ALA A 188 6.12 0.16 2.87
C ALA A 188 7.26 0.85 3.63
N TYR A 189 7.16 0.94 4.95
CA TYR A 189 8.25 1.48 5.77
C TYR A 189 9.37 0.44 5.96
N ASP A 190 10.62 0.87 5.78
CA ASP A 190 11.81 0.09 6.13
C ASP A 190 12.55 0.77 7.28
N LYS A 191 12.43 0.21 8.50
CA LYS A 191 13.07 0.77 9.70
C LYS A 191 14.61 0.77 9.64
N ASN A 192 15.19 -0.09 8.83
CA ASN A 192 16.64 -0.25 8.73
C ASN A 192 17.23 0.62 7.62
N LEU A 193 16.41 1.32 6.82
CA LEU A 193 16.86 2.09 5.67
C LEU A 193 17.92 3.13 6.02
N ALA A 194 17.74 3.84 7.14
CA ALA A 194 18.66 4.87 7.61
C ALA A 194 20.05 4.33 8.01
N LEU A 195 20.16 3.02 8.28
CA LEU A 195 21.42 2.36 8.64
C LEU A 195 22.21 1.88 7.40
N LYS A 196 21.63 2.01 6.20
CA LYS A 196 22.21 1.53 4.95
C LYS A 196 23.04 2.61 4.28
N ASN A 197 23.99 2.19 3.45
CA ASN A 197 24.76 3.12 2.61
C ASN A 197 23.94 3.54 1.36
N PRO A 198 24.27 4.66 0.70
CA PRO A 198 23.48 5.20 -0.40
C PRO A 198 23.48 4.38 -1.71
N PHE A 199 24.32 3.36 -1.82
CA PHE A 199 24.38 2.39 -2.91
C PHE A 199 23.67 1.07 -2.60
N ALA A 200 23.20 0.88 -1.36
CA ALA A 200 22.56 -0.35 -0.93
C ALA A 200 21.19 -0.56 -1.62
N LEU A 201 20.46 0.55 -1.82
CA LEU A 201 19.11 0.56 -2.38
C LEU A 201 18.88 1.84 -3.21
N SER A 202 18.73 1.68 -4.51
CA SER A 202 18.24 2.72 -5.41
C SER A 202 16.95 2.26 -6.08
N PHE A 203 16.10 3.20 -6.44
CA PHE A 203 14.96 2.89 -7.30
C PHE A 203 15.36 2.91 -8.76
N GLN A 204 14.75 2.01 -9.53
CA GLN A 204 14.72 2.06 -10.98
C GLN A 204 13.26 2.01 -11.45
N TRP A 205 12.88 2.92 -12.35
CA TRP A 205 11.51 3.03 -12.86
C TRP A 205 11.48 3.03 -14.40
N PRO A 206 11.63 1.86 -15.05
CA PRO A 206 11.40 1.73 -16.48
C PRO A 206 9.92 1.90 -16.84
N VAL A 207 9.69 2.48 -18.01
CA VAL A 207 8.38 2.69 -18.63
C VAL A 207 8.49 2.28 -20.10
N THR A 208 7.59 1.43 -20.54
CA THR A 208 7.49 0.97 -21.93
C THR A 208 6.12 1.25 -22.51
N ALA A 209 6.10 1.67 -23.77
CA ALA A 209 4.90 1.70 -24.58
C ALA A 209 4.76 0.37 -25.31
N ASN A 210 3.56 -0.22 -25.31
CA ASN A 210 3.36 -1.56 -25.82
C ASN A 210 1.93 -1.84 -26.29
N THR A 211 1.74 -2.98 -26.97
CA THR A 211 0.45 -3.48 -27.41
C THR A 211 0.23 -4.87 -26.81
N ILE A 212 -0.99 -5.17 -26.37
CA ILE A 212 -1.37 -6.49 -25.86
C ILE A 212 -2.49 -7.03 -26.73
N SER A 213 -2.31 -8.24 -27.27
CA SER A 213 -3.26 -8.84 -28.19
C SER A 213 -4.50 -9.40 -27.51
N ASN A 214 -4.35 -9.99 -26.32
CA ASN A 214 -5.43 -10.48 -25.45
C ASN A 214 -4.89 -10.68 -24.03
N ILE A 215 -5.74 -10.47 -23.02
CA ILE A 215 -5.49 -10.91 -21.65
C ILE A 215 -6.58 -11.90 -21.26
N ASN A 216 -6.18 -13.08 -20.83
CA ASN A 216 -7.09 -14.06 -20.25
C ASN A 216 -7.22 -13.77 -18.75
N LEU A 217 -8.45 -13.80 -18.23
CA LEU A 217 -8.74 -13.77 -16.82
C LEU A 217 -9.35 -15.14 -16.47
N ASN A 218 -8.66 -15.95 -15.66
CA ASN A 218 -9.16 -17.25 -15.20
C ASN A 218 -9.61 -18.19 -16.34
N GLY A 219 -8.82 -18.23 -17.42
CA GLY A 219 -9.08 -19.09 -18.57
C GLY A 219 -10.18 -18.59 -19.52
N THR A 220 -10.90 -17.52 -19.16
CA THR A 220 -11.81 -16.83 -20.08
C THR A 220 -11.05 -15.74 -20.82
N SER A 221 -11.09 -15.77 -22.15
CA SER A 221 -10.52 -14.70 -22.97
C SER A 221 -11.43 -13.48 -22.87
N ILE A 222 -10.98 -12.44 -22.15
CA ILE A 222 -11.86 -11.29 -21.83
C ILE A 222 -11.72 -10.19 -22.89
N GLY A 223 -10.79 -10.31 -23.84
CA GLY A 223 -10.60 -9.40 -24.97
C GLY A 223 -10.08 -8.02 -24.58
N THR A 224 -10.69 -7.37 -23.58
CA THR A 224 -10.29 -6.06 -23.04
C THR A 224 -10.53 -6.06 -21.54
N ILE A 225 -9.45 -6.16 -20.75
CA ILE A 225 -9.51 -5.73 -19.36
C ILE A 225 -9.64 -4.21 -19.37
N THR A 226 -10.40 -3.65 -18.45
CA THR A 226 -10.73 -2.22 -18.41
C THR A 226 -10.13 -1.48 -17.21
N GLY A 227 -9.41 -2.18 -16.32
CA GLY A 227 -8.70 -1.61 -15.17
C GLY A 227 -7.17 -1.69 -15.27
N ASN A 228 -6.49 -0.94 -14.41
CA ASN A 228 -5.04 -0.97 -14.30
C ASN A 228 -4.60 -2.26 -13.59
N ILE A 229 -3.70 -3.02 -14.22
CA ILE A 229 -3.30 -4.34 -13.72
C ILE A 229 -1.94 -4.21 -13.06
N THR A 230 -1.83 -4.61 -11.80
CA THR A 230 -0.57 -4.62 -11.08
C THR A 230 -0.09 -6.05 -10.82
N LEU A 231 1.20 -6.28 -11.07
CA LEU A 231 1.90 -7.54 -10.87
C LEU A 231 3.01 -7.36 -9.83
N PRO A 232 2.80 -7.81 -8.57
CA PRO A 232 3.84 -7.83 -7.57
C PRO A 232 4.95 -8.81 -7.97
N GLY A 233 6.20 -8.40 -7.82
CA GLY A 233 7.39 -9.19 -8.16
C GLY A 233 7.66 -9.39 -9.66
N GLY A 234 6.74 -8.96 -10.55
CA GLY A 234 6.92 -9.03 -11.99
C GLY A 234 7.69 -7.83 -12.57
N ASP A 235 8.28 -8.00 -13.76
CA ASP A 235 8.82 -6.91 -14.58
C ASP A 235 8.29 -6.98 -16.03
N LEU A 236 7.21 -6.24 -16.29
CA LEU A 236 6.57 -6.16 -17.60
C LEU A 236 7.38 -5.37 -18.63
N THR A 237 8.42 -4.64 -18.20
CA THR A 237 9.24 -3.83 -19.11
C THR A 237 10.33 -4.65 -19.80
N ILE A 238 10.77 -5.75 -19.19
CA ILE A 238 11.84 -6.63 -19.71
C ILE A 238 11.26 -7.98 -20.18
N SER A 239 10.30 -8.53 -19.44
CA SER A 239 9.68 -9.83 -19.72
C SER A 239 8.20 -9.62 -20.08
N PRO A 240 7.89 -9.37 -21.37
CA PRO A 240 6.55 -9.01 -21.86
C PRO A 240 5.49 -10.12 -21.73
N ASN A 241 5.79 -11.23 -21.07
CA ASN A 241 4.83 -12.29 -20.81
C ASN A 241 4.13 -11.99 -19.50
N ILE A 242 2.85 -11.64 -19.58
CA ILE A 242 2.00 -11.59 -18.40
C ILE A 242 1.73 -13.06 -18.05
N THR A 243 2.45 -13.59 -17.07
CA THR A 243 2.10 -14.86 -16.41
C THR A 243 2.06 -14.59 -14.93
N ALA A 244 0.88 -14.26 -14.42
CA ALA A 244 0.63 -14.13 -13.00
C ALA A 244 -0.35 -15.21 -12.60
N ASN A 245 0.14 -16.35 -12.14
CA ASN A 245 -0.70 -17.42 -11.61
C ASN A 245 -1.12 -17.04 -10.19
N GLY A 246 -2.25 -16.33 -10.06
CA GLY A 246 -2.90 -16.06 -8.77
C GLY A 246 -2.24 -14.98 -7.90
N ARG A 247 -1.44 -14.07 -8.47
CA ARG A 247 -0.79 -12.96 -7.73
C ARG A 247 -1.02 -11.57 -8.31
N GLY A 248 -1.78 -11.43 -9.40
CA GLY A 248 -2.09 -10.11 -9.98
C GLY A 248 -3.23 -9.42 -9.23
N SER A 249 -3.20 -8.08 -9.18
CA SER A 249 -4.26 -7.26 -8.61
C SER A 249 -4.78 -6.24 -9.61
N ILE A 250 -6.06 -5.87 -9.49
CA ILE A 250 -6.63 -4.71 -10.18
C ILE A 250 -6.50 -3.51 -9.25
N ASN A 251 -5.89 -2.44 -9.76
CA ASN A 251 -5.70 -1.20 -9.02
C ASN A 251 -6.80 -0.17 -9.38
N ILE A 252 -7.57 0.26 -8.38
CA ILE A 252 -8.63 1.26 -8.53
C ILE A 252 -8.19 2.55 -7.86
N LYS A 253 -8.00 3.63 -8.64
CA LYS A 253 -7.54 4.94 -8.15
C LYS A 253 -8.68 5.94 -7.91
N GLY A 254 -9.90 5.58 -8.28
CA GLY A 254 -11.03 6.50 -8.22
C GLY A 254 -12.31 5.95 -8.85
N SER A 255 -13.34 6.78 -8.88
CA SER A 255 -14.68 6.39 -9.32
C SER A 255 -14.73 6.07 -10.81
N SER A 256 -13.89 6.76 -11.61
CA SER A 256 -13.74 6.51 -13.03
C SER A 256 -13.22 5.11 -13.32
N ASP A 257 -12.32 4.59 -12.47
CA ASP A 257 -11.74 3.25 -12.65
C ASP A 257 -12.76 2.18 -12.30
N VAL A 258 -13.60 2.41 -11.27
CA VAL A 258 -14.73 1.53 -10.96
C VAL A 258 -15.70 1.46 -12.15
N ASP A 259 -16.02 2.60 -12.76
CA ASP A 259 -16.92 2.65 -13.93
C ASP A 259 -16.38 1.85 -15.11
N LYS A 260 -15.07 1.89 -15.33
CA LYS A 260 -14.42 1.06 -16.35
C LYS A 260 -14.56 -0.43 -16.05
N LEU A 261 -14.54 -0.86 -14.79
CA LEU A 261 -14.66 -2.27 -14.41
C LEU A 261 -16.07 -2.85 -14.58
N LYS A 262 -17.10 -2.01 -14.69
CA LYS A 262 -18.52 -2.44 -14.80
C LYS A 262 -18.78 -3.57 -15.81
N PRO A 263 -18.17 -3.59 -17.02
CA PRO A 263 -18.38 -4.68 -17.99
C PRO A 263 -17.73 -6.01 -17.56
N SER A 264 -16.75 -5.97 -16.66
CA SER A 264 -15.89 -7.10 -16.30
C SER A 264 -16.19 -7.69 -14.92
N ILE A 265 -16.95 -6.99 -14.07
CA ILE A 265 -17.29 -7.45 -12.71
C ILE A 265 -18.81 -7.48 -12.48
N GLY A 266 -19.28 -8.40 -11.65
CA GLY A 266 -20.70 -8.54 -11.33
C GLY A 266 -21.29 -7.30 -10.65
N ALA A 267 -22.60 -7.05 -10.83
CA ALA A 267 -23.28 -5.83 -10.40
C ALA A 267 -23.14 -5.54 -8.88
N SER A 268 -23.18 -6.58 -8.04
CA SER A 268 -23.01 -6.45 -6.58
C SER A 268 -21.60 -6.02 -6.18
N LEU A 269 -20.58 -6.50 -6.89
CA LEU A 269 -19.18 -6.12 -6.64
C LEU A 269 -18.92 -4.70 -7.14
N PHE A 270 -19.45 -4.36 -8.31
CA PHE A 270 -19.43 -3.01 -8.85
C PHE A 270 -20.08 -1.99 -7.89
N SER A 271 -21.29 -2.27 -7.40
CA SER A 271 -21.99 -1.38 -6.47
C SER A 271 -21.22 -1.22 -5.15
N SER A 272 -20.63 -2.31 -4.65
CA SER A 272 -19.80 -2.27 -3.43
C SER A 272 -18.58 -1.35 -3.61
N PHE A 273 -17.84 -1.48 -4.72
CA PHE A 273 -16.70 -0.60 -5.00
C PHE A 273 -17.11 0.84 -5.28
N LYS A 274 -18.23 1.05 -5.98
CA LYS A 274 -18.73 2.40 -6.25
C LYS A 274 -19.13 3.09 -4.95
N ASP A 275 -19.83 2.40 -4.07
CA ASP A 275 -20.21 2.92 -2.75
C ASP A 275 -18.98 3.23 -1.91
N LEU A 276 -18.01 2.32 -1.87
CA LEU A 276 -16.76 2.49 -1.14
C LEU A 276 -16.00 3.76 -1.59
N VAL A 277 -15.89 3.99 -2.90
CA VAL A 277 -15.20 5.16 -3.46
C VAL A 277 -15.98 6.46 -3.29
N THR A 278 -17.31 6.41 -3.40
CA THR A 278 -18.15 7.63 -3.39
C THR A 278 -18.58 8.06 -1.99
N LYS A 279 -18.81 7.12 -1.07
CA LYS A 279 -19.27 7.42 0.30
C LYS A 279 -18.10 7.67 1.25
N GLY A 280 -16.92 7.17 0.89
CA GLY A 280 -15.72 7.30 1.70
C GLY A 280 -15.74 6.44 2.95
N LEU A 281 -14.56 6.04 3.43
CA LEU A 281 -14.44 5.19 4.62
C LEU A 281 -14.65 5.95 5.94
N THR A 282 -14.76 7.28 5.86
CA THR A 282 -14.79 8.19 7.01
C THR A 282 -16.17 8.32 7.65
N LYS A 283 -17.25 7.92 6.95
CA LYS A 283 -18.64 8.02 7.42
C LYS A 283 -19.28 6.71 7.90
N VAL A 284 -18.57 5.59 7.79
CA VAL A 284 -19.18 4.28 8.07
C VAL A 284 -18.55 3.61 9.27
N ALA A 285 -19.35 3.47 10.33
CA ALA A 285 -19.13 2.50 11.38
C ALA A 285 -19.13 1.09 10.74
N GLY A 286 -17.96 0.45 10.73
CA GLY A 286 -17.80 -1.01 10.77
C GLY A 286 -18.43 -1.90 9.70
N GLY A 287 -18.72 -1.45 8.47
CA GLY A 287 -19.35 -2.33 7.46
C GLY A 287 -18.93 -2.20 5.99
N LEU A 288 -18.04 -1.26 5.63
CA LEU A 288 -17.60 -1.06 4.23
C LEU A 288 -16.22 -1.65 3.90
N VAL A 289 -15.42 -2.01 4.90
CA VAL A 289 -14.04 -2.52 4.72
C VAL A 289 -14.03 -4.03 4.48
N ASP A 290 -15.17 -4.66 4.71
CA ASP A 290 -15.45 -6.10 4.83
C ASP A 290 -15.33 -6.86 3.49
N LYS A 291 -14.57 -6.33 2.52
CA LYS A 291 -14.39 -6.94 1.19
C LYS A 291 -13.01 -6.71 0.59
N LEU A 292 -12.04 -6.24 1.38
CA LEU A 292 -10.75 -5.78 0.87
C LEU A 292 -9.59 -6.43 1.59
N PHE A 293 -8.59 -6.83 0.81
CA PHE A 293 -7.30 -7.30 1.32
C PHE A 293 -6.31 -6.14 1.52
N SER A 294 -6.33 -5.14 0.62
CA SER A 294 -5.45 -3.98 0.71
C SER A 294 -6.09 -2.75 0.06
N GLY A 295 -5.93 -1.59 0.71
CA GLY A 295 -6.38 -0.33 0.16
C GLY A 295 -5.99 0.91 0.95
N ILE A 296 -6.14 2.06 0.33
CA ILE A 296 -5.98 3.40 0.92
C ILE A 296 -7.23 4.21 0.63
N PHE A 297 -7.68 5.00 1.61
CA PHE A 297 -8.89 5.81 1.53
C PHE A 297 -8.69 7.21 2.10
N GLY A 298 -9.38 8.20 1.54
CA GLY A 298 -9.40 9.56 2.06
C GLY A 298 -8.08 10.30 1.87
N GLY A 299 -7.76 11.21 2.78
CA GLY A 299 -6.51 11.97 2.73
C GLY A 299 -6.45 13.08 1.69
N LYS A 300 -7.60 13.52 1.15
CA LYS A 300 -7.69 14.59 0.15
C LYS A 300 -8.62 15.70 0.58
N SER A 301 -8.13 16.93 0.49
CA SER A 301 -8.90 18.15 0.66
C SER A 301 -9.65 18.52 -0.63
N GLY A 302 -10.82 19.18 -0.48
CA GLY A 302 -11.48 19.90 -1.57
C GLY A 302 -12.14 19.05 -2.68
N GLY A 303 -12.56 17.82 -2.41
CA GLY A 303 -13.29 16.95 -3.36
C GLY A 303 -14.61 16.41 -2.83
N SER A 304 -15.53 16.04 -3.73
CA SER A 304 -16.78 15.34 -3.39
C SER A 304 -16.64 13.82 -3.31
N GLN A 305 -15.45 13.29 -3.63
CA GLN A 305 -15.09 11.87 -3.58
C GLN A 305 -13.81 11.70 -2.78
N ASP A 306 -13.72 10.60 -2.03
CA ASP A 306 -12.49 10.22 -1.36
C ASP A 306 -11.47 9.75 -2.39
N ASN A 307 -10.19 10.08 -2.19
CA ASN A 307 -9.13 9.39 -2.91
C ASN A 307 -9.09 7.95 -2.46
N VAL A 308 -8.88 7.08 -3.43
CA VAL A 308 -8.85 5.65 -3.21
C VAL A 308 -7.68 5.04 -3.97
N ASN A 309 -7.04 4.03 -3.39
CA ASN A 309 -6.11 3.13 -4.07
C ASN A 309 -6.43 1.71 -3.57
N LEU A 310 -7.23 0.95 -4.32
CA LEU A 310 -7.63 -0.42 -3.93
C LEU A 310 -6.85 -1.44 -4.72
N LYS A 311 -6.41 -2.49 -4.04
CA LYS A 311 -5.87 -3.69 -4.67
C LYS A 311 -6.83 -4.82 -4.38
N ILE A 312 -7.53 -5.24 -5.41
CA ILE A 312 -8.50 -6.32 -5.27
C ILE A 312 -7.78 -7.64 -5.54
N ASN A 313 -7.91 -8.56 -4.59
CA ASN A 313 -7.58 -9.96 -4.81
C ASN A 313 -8.62 -10.54 -5.73
N THR A 314 -8.29 -10.52 -6.99
CA THR A 314 -8.87 -11.42 -7.95
C THR A 314 -7.76 -12.43 -8.15
N GLN A 315 -7.94 -13.68 -7.70
CA GLN A 315 -7.12 -14.79 -8.18
C GLN A 315 -7.27 -14.79 -9.70
N ILE A 316 -6.46 -14.00 -10.39
CA ILE A 316 -6.50 -13.88 -11.83
C ILE A 316 -5.30 -14.67 -12.32
N SER A 317 -5.57 -15.73 -13.07
CA SER A 317 -4.60 -16.25 -14.02
C SER A 317 -4.52 -15.30 -15.20
N LEU A 318 -3.63 -14.31 -15.13
CA LEU A 318 -3.38 -13.40 -16.24
C LEU A 318 -2.42 -14.10 -17.19
N THR A 319 -2.90 -14.41 -18.40
CA THR A 319 -2.03 -14.79 -19.52
C THR A 319 -2.21 -13.84 -20.68
N GLY A 320 -1.12 -13.28 -21.18
CA GLY A 320 -1.13 -12.34 -22.29
C GLY A 320 0.27 -12.14 -22.85
N LYS A 321 0.36 -11.90 -24.17
CA LYS A 321 1.62 -11.61 -24.85
C LYS A 321 1.65 -10.12 -25.17
N ILE A 322 2.58 -9.40 -24.54
CA ILE A 322 2.90 -8.04 -24.94
C ILE A 322 3.74 -8.10 -26.24
N SER A 323 3.35 -7.32 -27.24
CA SER A 323 4.07 -7.06 -28.49
C SER A 323 4.44 -5.58 -28.59
N ASN A 324 5.33 -5.22 -29.52
CA ASN A 324 5.76 -3.84 -29.76
C ASN A 324 6.26 -3.12 -28.49
N ASN A 325 6.95 -3.83 -27.60
CA ASN A 325 7.43 -3.30 -26.32
C ASN A 325 8.64 -2.37 -26.53
N ALA A 326 8.41 -1.06 -26.50
CA ALA A 326 9.43 -0.04 -26.69
C ALA A 326 9.70 0.71 -25.38
N LEU A 327 10.96 0.76 -24.94
CA LEU A 327 11.37 1.54 -23.78
C LEU A 327 11.29 3.04 -24.10
N ILE A 328 10.50 3.78 -23.31
CA ILE A 328 10.29 5.23 -23.47
C ILE A 328 10.90 6.04 -22.32
N GLY A 329 11.36 5.37 -21.27
CA GLY A 329 12.12 5.96 -20.18
C GLY A 329 12.58 4.90 -19.20
N SER A 330 13.73 5.11 -18.57
CA SER A 330 14.21 4.28 -17.46
C SER A 330 15.03 5.13 -16.52
N GLN A 331 14.43 5.44 -15.38
CA GLN A 331 14.99 6.41 -14.44
C GLN A 331 15.57 5.70 -13.24
N VAL A 332 16.79 6.10 -12.84
CA VAL A 332 17.44 5.61 -11.62
C VAL A 332 17.59 6.79 -10.66
N PHE A 333 17.18 6.60 -9.41
CA PHE A 333 17.27 7.63 -8.38
C PHE A 333 17.53 7.01 -7.00
N ASN A 334 18.31 7.72 -6.19
CA ASN A 334 18.67 7.31 -4.83
C ASN A 334 17.44 7.29 -3.93
N THR A 335 17.23 6.23 -3.16
CA THR A 335 16.08 6.11 -2.26
C THR A 335 16.14 7.19 -1.16
N PRO A 336 15.02 7.86 -0.81
CA PRO A 336 14.97 8.76 0.35
C PRO A 336 15.14 8.04 1.68
N GLY A 337 15.76 8.70 2.66
CA GLY A 337 15.78 8.24 4.06
C GLY A 337 17.09 7.62 4.56
N TYR A 338 18.17 7.69 3.77
CA TYR A 338 19.55 7.42 4.23
C TYR A 338 20.44 8.64 4.09
N ASP A 339 21.67 8.54 4.59
CA ASP A 339 22.71 9.56 4.42
C ASP A 339 23.15 9.67 2.95
N GLN A 340 22.84 10.81 2.33
CA GLN A 340 23.13 11.08 0.93
C GLN A 340 24.54 11.64 0.69
N THR A 341 25.37 11.84 1.72
CA THR A 341 26.68 12.54 1.63
C THR A 341 27.66 11.94 0.61
N ASN A 342 27.55 10.64 0.33
CA ASN A 342 28.37 9.95 -0.67
C ASN A 342 27.57 9.44 -1.89
N ALA A 343 26.30 9.85 -2.02
CA ALA A 343 25.43 9.36 -3.08
C ALA A 343 25.91 9.85 -4.46
N GLN A 344 25.75 8.98 -5.47
CA GLN A 344 26.00 9.31 -6.87
C GLN A 344 24.69 9.34 -7.64
N GLY A 345 24.61 10.15 -8.70
CA GLY A 345 23.39 10.27 -9.49
C GLY A 345 22.34 11.14 -8.81
N ARG A 346 21.06 10.92 -9.14
CA ARG A 346 19.98 11.82 -8.71
C ARG A 346 19.65 11.63 -7.22
N VAL A 347 19.85 12.67 -6.43
CA VAL A 347 19.53 12.70 -4.99
C VAL A 347 18.15 13.32 -4.74
N PRO A 348 17.43 12.88 -3.69
CA PRO A 348 16.08 13.38 -3.42
C PRO A 348 16.08 14.78 -2.79
N LEU A 349 15.07 15.58 -3.13
CA LEU A 349 14.75 16.85 -2.44
C LEU A 349 14.09 16.59 -1.07
N TYR A 350 13.20 15.60 -1.01
CA TYR A 350 12.63 15.07 0.23
C TYR A 350 13.43 13.85 0.68
N ASN A 351 14.28 13.99 1.69
CA ASN A 351 15.15 12.91 2.19
C ASN A 351 14.76 12.40 3.59
N GLN A 352 13.49 12.04 3.78
CA GLN A 352 13.03 11.34 4.98
C GLN A 352 12.62 9.90 4.61
N PRO A 353 12.62 8.95 5.56
CA PRO A 353 12.18 7.58 5.31
C PRO A 353 10.77 7.54 4.67
N LEU A 354 10.59 6.66 3.70
CA LEU A 354 9.31 6.45 3.01
C LEU A 354 8.43 5.43 3.71
N GLY A 355 7.15 5.39 3.31
CA GLY A 355 6.13 4.49 3.86
C GLY A 355 5.59 4.94 5.23
N VAL A 356 4.43 4.43 5.62
CA VAL A 356 3.78 4.80 6.90
C VAL A 356 4.13 3.81 8.01
N PHE A 357 4.06 2.52 7.72
CA PHE A 357 4.35 1.45 8.65
C PHE A 357 4.76 0.17 7.93
N TYR A 358 5.27 -0.78 8.70
CA TYR A 358 5.40 -2.19 8.34
C TYR A 358 5.28 -3.06 9.60
N LEU A 359 5.28 -4.39 9.46
CA LEU A 359 5.33 -5.30 10.60
C LEU A 359 6.75 -5.46 11.13
N SER A 360 6.88 -5.58 12.45
CA SER A 360 8.17 -5.89 13.09
C SER A 360 8.51 -7.38 13.02
N ASN A 361 7.49 -8.24 12.93
CA ASN A 361 7.60 -9.69 12.84
C ASN A 361 6.36 -10.28 12.12
N LYS A 362 6.47 -11.51 11.60
CA LYS A 362 5.32 -12.22 11.02
C LYS A 362 4.25 -12.43 12.10
N PRO A 363 2.98 -12.11 11.84
CA PRO A 363 1.93 -12.23 12.84
C PRO A 363 1.44 -13.68 12.93
N THR A 364 0.71 -14.02 13.99
CA THR A 364 0.25 -15.39 14.25
C THR A 364 -1.24 -15.42 14.55
N VAL A 365 -1.92 -16.42 13.98
CA VAL A 365 -3.26 -16.84 14.35
C VAL A 365 -3.16 -18.09 15.22
N ILE A 366 -3.90 -18.11 16.32
CA ILE A 366 -4.05 -19.29 17.17
C ILE A 366 -5.36 -19.97 16.78
N GLU A 367 -5.27 -21.24 16.38
CA GLU A 367 -6.42 -22.13 16.19
C GLU A 367 -6.53 -23.05 17.40
N THR A 368 -7.63 -22.93 18.16
CA THR A 368 -7.98 -23.83 19.25
C THR A 368 -9.06 -24.79 18.80
N THR A 369 -8.75 -26.08 18.74
CA THR A 369 -9.73 -27.15 18.50
C THR A 369 -10.29 -27.63 19.83
N HIS A 370 -11.57 -27.37 20.06
CA HIS A 370 -12.33 -27.92 21.18
C HIS A 370 -13.00 -29.22 20.76
N ILE A 371 -12.75 -30.29 21.50
CA ILE A 371 -13.31 -31.62 21.28
C ILE A 371 -14.21 -31.96 22.46
N SER A 372 -15.52 -32.04 22.22
CA SER A 372 -16.50 -32.44 23.26
C SER A 372 -16.92 -33.88 23.01
N THR A 373 -16.68 -34.76 23.99
CA THR A 373 -17.09 -36.17 23.92
C THR A 373 -18.52 -36.34 24.41
N THR A 374 -19.36 -37.04 23.64
CA THR A 374 -20.72 -37.35 24.09
C THR A 374 -20.69 -38.49 25.11
N SER A 375 -21.60 -38.46 26.09
CA SER A 375 -21.71 -39.48 27.16
C SER A 375 -21.94 -40.92 26.67
N THR A 376 -22.27 -41.09 25.38
CA THR A 376 -22.53 -42.39 24.73
C THR A 376 -21.40 -42.88 23.83
N GLY A 377 -20.25 -42.18 23.76
CA GLY A 377 -19.11 -42.57 22.91
C GLY A 377 -19.33 -42.35 21.40
N LEU A 378 -20.31 -41.53 21.03
CA LEU A 378 -20.66 -41.14 19.65
C LEU A 378 -19.81 -39.92 19.20
N PRO A 379 -19.74 -39.58 17.88
CA PRO A 379 -18.70 -38.70 17.34
C PRO A 379 -18.61 -37.36 18.06
N ALA A 380 -17.36 -36.96 18.34
CA ALA A 380 -17.06 -35.73 19.06
C ALA A 380 -17.45 -34.49 18.27
N ILE A 381 -18.13 -33.54 18.92
CA ILE A 381 -18.35 -32.21 18.34
C ILE A 381 -17.01 -31.49 18.35
N ARG A 382 -16.61 -30.98 17.17
CA ARG A 382 -15.39 -30.20 17.01
C ARG A 382 -15.76 -28.75 16.79
N THR A 383 -15.24 -27.87 17.64
CA THR A 383 -15.34 -26.42 17.44
C THR A 383 -13.94 -25.88 17.22
N TYR A 384 -13.73 -25.20 16.10
CA TYR A 384 -12.48 -24.54 15.75
C TYR A 384 -12.62 -23.06 16.09
N VAL A 385 -11.75 -22.56 16.97
CA VAL A 385 -11.73 -21.15 17.40
C VAL A 385 -10.45 -20.51 16.90
N TYR A 386 -10.57 -19.46 16.10
CA TYR A 386 -9.46 -18.70 15.54
C TYR A 386 -9.36 -17.35 16.23
N SER A 387 -8.17 -16.99 16.69
CA SER A 387 -7.90 -15.70 17.34
C SER A 387 -6.53 -15.15 16.96
N ILE A 388 -6.35 -13.84 17.11
CA ILE A 388 -5.06 -13.19 16.88
C ILE A 388 -4.20 -13.31 18.13
N ASP A 389 -2.96 -13.77 17.98
CA ASP A 389 -1.93 -13.61 19.01
C ASP A 389 -1.42 -12.16 19.00
N TYR A 390 -2.08 -11.27 19.75
CA TYR A 390 -1.70 -9.86 19.84
C TYR A 390 -0.29 -9.65 20.42
N SER A 391 0.26 -10.62 21.16
CA SER A 391 1.65 -10.55 21.63
C SER A 391 2.67 -10.72 20.50
N LYS A 392 2.23 -11.21 19.33
CA LYS A 392 3.02 -11.35 18.11
C LYS A 392 2.56 -10.41 16.99
N LEU A 393 1.68 -9.45 17.26
CA LEU A 393 1.26 -8.45 16.28
C LEU A 393 1.91 -7.10 16.62
N HIS A 394 3.07 -6.83 16.01
CA HIS A 394 3.83 -5.61 16.25
C HIS A 394 4.10 -4.83 14.96
N PHE A 395 4.06 -3.52 15.07
CA PHE A 395 4.20 -2.59 13.96
C PHE A 395 5.40 -1.67 14.18
N ASP A 396 6.23 -1.54 13.15
CA ASP A 396 7.21 -0.48 13.05
C ASP A 396 6.55 0.71 12.37
N LEU A 397 6.36 1.81 13.10
CA LEU A 397 5.80 3.05 12.56
C LEU A 397 6.92 3.98 12.11
N ASN A 398 6.73 4.65 10.97
CA ASN A 398 7.72 5.60 10.48
C ASN A 398 7.76 6.85 11.38
N PRO A 399 8.89 7.16 12.04
CA PRO A 399 9.01 8.33 12.91
C PRO A 399 8.81 9.65 12.17
N ALA A 400 9.17 9.73 10.88
CA ALA A 400 8.92 10.93 10.08
C ALA A 400 7.42 11.21 9.90
N VAL A 401 6.56 10.18 9.93
CA VAL A 401 5.11 10.31 9.85
C VAL A 401 4.51 10.59 11.22
N THR A 402 4.92 9.87 12.27
CA THR A 402 4.37 10.05 13.62
C THR A 402 4.70 11.42 14.23
N ASN A 403 5.73 12.11 13.73
CA ASN A 403 6.03 13.50 14.10
C ASN A 403 5.04 14.52 13.54
N ILE A 404 4.31 14.19 12.46
CA ILE A 404 3.43 15.12 11.73
C ILE A 404 1.99 14.63 11.63
N ALA A 405 1.70 13.43 12.13
CA ALA A 405 0.38 12.81 12.14
C ALA A 405 0.27 11.81 13.29
N THR A 406 -0.95 11.60 13.78
CA THR A 406 -1.25 10.47 14.65
C THR A 406 -1.55 9.24 13.79
N VAL A 407 -0.83 8.14 14.02
CA VAL A 407 -1.09 6.83 13.38
C VAL A 407 -1.72 5.90 14.40
N GLN A 408 -3.00 5.56 14.20
CA GLN A 408 -3.78 4.78 15.16
C GLN A 408 -4.32 3.51 14.50
N GLN A 409 -4.03 2.35 15.09
CA GLN A 409 -4.70 1.11 14.71
C GLN A 409 -6.16 1.18 15.12
N ARG A 410 -7.07 0.99 14.17
CA ARG A 410 -8.52 0.97 14.42
C ARG A 410 -8.97 -0.39 14.92
N TYR A 411 -8.58 -1.45 14.21
CA TYR A 411 -8.81 -2.84 14.58
C TYR A 411 -7.90 -3.78 13.75
N SER A 412 -7.88 -5.05 14.15
CA SER A 412 -7.34 -6.15 13.36
C SER A 412 -8.28 -7.35 13.42
N GLU A 413 -8.26 -8.17 12.38
CA GLU A 413 -9.09 -9.38 12.31
C GLU A 413 -8.41 -10.49 11.51
N VAL A 414 -8.80 -11.71 11.83
CA VAL A 414 -8.43 -12.91 11.08
C VAL A 414 -9.28 -12.96 9.82
N ILE A 415 -8.69 -13.39 8.70
CA ILE A 415 -9.43 -13.75 7.48
C ILE A 415 -9.31 -15.25 7.27
N LEU A 416 -10.46 -15.93 7.23
CA LEU A 416 -10.57 -17.36 6.98
C LEU A 416 -11.23 -17.63 5.63
N SER A 417 -10.76 -18.67 4.93
CA SER A 417 -11.29 -19.14 3.65
C SER A 417 -11.82 -20.57 3.77
N GLY A 418 -12.60 -20.98 2.76
CA GLY A 418 -13.23 -22.30 2.72
C GLY A 418 -14.57 -22.35 3.45
N TYR A 419 -15.18 -21.20 3.76
CA TYR A 419 -16.50 -21.14 4.38
C TYR A 419 -17.57 -21.71 3.44
N THR A 420 -18.46 -22.53 4.00
CA THR A 420 -19.64 -23.08 3.32
C THR A 420 -20.89 -22.47 3.95
N GLU A 421 -21.87 -22.07 3.13
CA GLU A 421 -23.14 -21.54 3.63
C GLU A 421 -23.86 -22.56 4.51
N GLY A 422 -24.44 -22.09 5.63
CA GLY A 422 -25.17 -22.93 6.59
C GLY A 422 -24.32 -23.50 7.73
N LEU A 423 -23.02 -23.19 7.80
CA LEU A 423 -22.20 -23.51 8.98
C LEU A 423 -22.64 -22.71 10.20
N ASP A 424 -22.59 -23.35 11.36
CA ASP A 424 -22.81 -22.70 12.66
C ASP A 424 -21.49 -22.02 13.08
N HIS A 425 -21.51 -20.68 13.13
CA HIS A 425 -20.29 -19.88 13.25
C HIS A 425 -20.51 -18.55 13.98
N THR A 426 -19.42 -17.97 14.48
CA THR A 426 -19.33 -16.56 14.87
C THR A 426 -18.45 -15.79 13.88
N GLY A 427 -18.44 -14.46 13.95
CA GLY A 427 -17.74 -13.59 13.01
C GLY A 427 -18.63 -13.08 11.88
N THR A 428 -18.02 -12.36 10.93
CA THR A 428 -18.70 -11.70 9.83
C THR A 428 -18.45 -12.46 8.53
N VAL A 429 -19.52 -12.82 7.83
CA VAL A 429 -19.43 -13.41 6.49
C VAL A 429 -19.20 -12.30 5.46
N GLU A 430 -18.09 -12.42 4.72
CA GLU A 430 -17.64 -11.48 3.72
C GLU A 430 -17.58 -12.13 2.35
N SER A 431 -18.18 -11.52 1.32
CA SER A 431 -18.04 -11.98 -0.06
C SER A 431 -17.14 -11.05 -0.86
N VAL A 432 -16.07 -11.60 -1.44
CA VAL A 432 -15.16 -10.91 -2.37
C VAL A 432 -15.16 -11.65 -3.70
N GLY A 433 -15.85 -11.10 -4.70
CA GLY A 433 -16.10 -11.81 -5.95
C GLY A 433 -16.94 -13.07 -5.71
N ASN A 434 -16.41 -14.22 -6.13
CA ASN A 434 -17.06 -15.53 -5.95
C ASN A 434 -16.53 -16.30 -4.71
N LEU A 435 -15.64 -15.68 -3.94
CA LEU A 435 -15.06 -16.28 -2.73
C LEU A 435 -15.77 -15.71 -1.51
N THR A 436 -16.07 -16.59 -0.56
CA THR A 436 -16.65 -16.21 0.73
C THR A 436 -15.63 -16.47 1.83
N TYR A 437 -15.46 -15.46 2.66
CA TYR A 437 -14.55 -15.44 3.79
C TYR A 437 -15.34 -15.26 5.08
N LEU A 438 -14.74 -15.72 6.17
CA LEU A 438 -15.20 -15.44 7.51
C LEU A 438 -14.16 -14.58 8.22
N THR A 439 -14.58 -13.45 8.79
CA THR A 439 -13.69 -12.46 9.40
C THR A 439 -14.08 -12.13 10.84
N GLY A 440 -13.12 -11.67 11.63
CA GLY A 440 -13.33 -11.30 13.02
C GLY A 440 -12.05 -11.38 13.84
N SER A 441 -12.06 -10.72 15.00
CA SER A 441 -10.94 -10.80 15.97
C SER A 441 -10.93 -12.13 16.73
N LEU A 442 -12.10 -12.77 16.84
CA LEU A 442 -12.33 -14.10 17.38
C LEU A 442 -13.43 -14.77 16.54
N ILE A 443 -13.16 -15.96 16.00
CA ILE A 443 -14.07 -16.67 15.09
C ILE A 443 -14.22 -18.11 15.56
N GLY A 444 -15.44 -18.55 15.84
CA GLY A 444 -15.77 -19.94 16.14
C GLY A 444 -16.47 -20.59 14.95
N VAL A 445 -16.11 -21.83 14.61
CA VAL A 445 -16.75 -22.62 13.55
C VAL A 445 -16.97 -24.04 14.02
N LYS A 446 -18.21 -24.53 13.95
CA LYS A 446 -18.51 -25.92 14.31
C LYS A 446 -18.31 -26.85 13.12
N ASN A 447 -17.78 -28.04 13.41
CA ASN A 447 -17.68 -29.21 12.54
C ASN A 447 -16.89 -29.04 11.24
N GLN A 448 -16.34 -27.85 10.96
CA GLN A 448 -15.52 -27.59 9.79
C GLN A 448 -14.32 -26.73 10.16
N ARG A 449 -13.12 -27.24 9.85
CA ARG A 449 -11.88 -26.49 9.93
C ARG A 449 -11.77 -25.57 8.72
N LEU A 450 -11.45 -24.29 8.94
CA LEU A 450 -11.23 -23.31 7.87
C LEU A 450 -9.74 -23.03 7.67
N PHE A 451 -9.39 -22.41 6.55
CA PHE A 451 -8.01 -22.09 6.20
C PHE A 451 -7.70 -20.62 6.48
N VAL A 452 -6.66 -20.36 7.29
CA VAL A 452 -6.18 -19.00 7.57
C VAL A 452 -5.56 -18.40 6.31
N VAL A 453 -6.12 -17.28 5.87
CA VAL A 453 -5.55 -16.46 4.79
C VAL A 453 -4.52 -15.49 5.37
N GLY A 454 -4.84 -14.85 6.49
CA GLY A 454 -3.97 -13.88 7.13
C GLY A 454 -4.66 -13.03 8.19
N ILE A 455 -4.00 -11.95 8.58
CA ILE A 455 -4.52 -10.93 9.49
C ILE A 455 -4.64 -9.61 8.74
N ARG A 456 -5.85 -9.05 8.69
CA ARG A 456 -6.15 -7.73 8.16
C ARG A 456 -6.02 -6.70 9.27
N VAL A 457 -5.32 -5.61 9.00
CA VAL A 457 -5.08 -4.50 9.92
C VAL A 457 -5.56 -3.20 9.28
N VAL A 458 -6.19 -2.35 10.08
CA VAL A 458 -6.73 -1.08 9.62
C VAL A 458 -6.16 0.06 10.47
N PHE A 459 -5.56 1.04 9.82
CA PHE A 459 -4.98 2.22 10.46
C PHE A 459 -5.65 3.51 10.01
N ASP A 460 -5.90 4.42 10.94
CA ASP A 460 -6.12 5.83 10.68
C ASP A 460 -4.78 6.58 10.73
N VAL A 461 -4.50 7.38 9.71
CA VAL A 461 -3.44 8.38 9.70
C VAL A 461 -4.10 9.76 9.74
N ILE A 462 -3.94 10.46 10.85
CA ILE A 462 -4.62 11.71 11.16
C ILE A 462 -3.57 12.84 11.15
N PRO A 463 -3.50 13.66 10.10
CA PRO A 463 -2.54 14.74 9.99
C PRO A 463 -2.70 15.81 11.08
N ASN A 464 -1.59 16.28 11.66
CA ASN A 464 -1.60 17.33 12.69
C ASN A 464 -1.94 18.72 12.11
N ASN A 465 -1.85 18.88 10.77
CA ASN A 465 -2.15 20.13 10.08
C ASN A 465 -3.65 20.33 9.78
N GLY A 466 -4.52 19.43 10.27
CA GLY A 466 -5.97 19.50 10.07
C GLY A 466 -6.46 19.05 8.70
N SER A 467 -5.58 18.52 7.83
CA SER A 467 -6.02 17.94 6.57
C SER A 467 -6.77 16.61 6.81
N PRO A 468 -7.57 16.16 5.83
CA PRO A 468 -8.40 14.96 6.01
C PRO A 468 -7.59 13.72 6.37
N LYS A 469 -8.14 12.88 7.25
CA LYS A 469 -7.51 11.60 7.62
C LYS A 469 -7.43 10.65 6.42
N SER A 470 -6.40 9.82 6.42
CA SER A 470 -6.28 8.66 5.52
C SER A 470 -6.59 7.37 6.29
N VAL A 471 -7.24 6.40 5.65
CA VAL A 471 -7.38 5.05 6.19
C VAL A 471 -6.57 4.07 5.36
N LEU A 472 -5.72 3.29 6.02
CA LEU A 472 -4.86 2.28 5.40
C LEU A 472 -5.34 0.89 5.81
N VAL A 473 -5.58 0.03 4.82
CA VAL A 473 -5.97 -1.37 5.02
C VAL A 473 -4.88 -2.25 4.41
N LYS A 474 -4.38 -3.21 5.19
CA LYS A 474 -3.39 -4.19 4.76
C LYS A 474 -3.68 -5.56 5.35
N THR A 475 -3.54 -6.61 4.54
CA THR A 475 -3.61 -7.99 5.01
C THR A 475 -2.24 -8.63 4.89
N PHE A 476 -1.79 -9.29 5.96
CA PHE A 476 -0.52 -9.99 6.01
C PHE A 476 -0.76 -11.49 6.18
N THR A 477 0.03 -12.31 5.51
CA THR A 477 0.03 -13.75 5.82
C THR A 477 0.49 -13.99 7.25
N ALA A 478 -0.13 -14.97 7.90
CA ALA A 478 0.12 -15.28 9.29
C ALA A 478 0.74 -16.67 9.45
N ASN A 479 1.41 -16.89 10.58
CA ASN A 479 1.66 -18.25 11.07
C ASN A 479 0.38 -18.80 11.70
N LEU A 480 0.33 -20.13 11.84
CA LEU A 480 -0.76 -20.84 12.50
C LEU A 480 -0.19 -21.64 13.67
N ASP A 481 -0.61 -21.30 14.88
CA ASP A 481 -0.33 -22.08 16.08
C ASP A 481 -1.58 -22.89 16.43
N GLU A 482 -1.44 -24.22 16.53
CA GLU A 482 -2.57 -25.14 16.79
C GLU A 482 -2.58 -25.59 18.25
N VAL A 483 -3.74 -25.51 18.89
CA VAL A 483 -4.00 -25.96 20.26
C VAL A 483 -5.19 -26.90 20.26
N THR A 484 -5.14 -27.99 21.03
CA THR A 484 -6.29 -28.90 21.19
C THR A 484 -6.70 -28.96 22.66
N VAL A 485 -8.00 -28.81 22.92
CA VAL A 485 -8.60 -28.87 24.24
C VAL A 485 -9.69 -29.95 24.25
N TYR A 486 -9.60 -30.88 25.21
CA TYR A 486 -10.57 -31.95 25.41
C TYR A 486 -11.51 -31.58 26.56
N ASP A 487 -12.81 -31.84 26.35
CA ASP A 487 -13.88 -31.65 27.33
C ASP A 487 -13.79 -30.28 28.06
N PRO A 488 -13.78 -29.16 27.31
CA PRO A 488 -13.67 -27.84 27.91
C PRO A 488 -14.84 -27.61 28.90
N PRO A 489 -14.60 -27.02 30.08
CA PRO A 489 -15.66 -26.75 31.03
C PRO A 489 -16.65 -25.72 30.46
N GLY A 490 -17.89 -26.15 30.23
CA GLY A 490 -18.98 -25.32 29.71
C GLY A 490 -19.06 -25.35 28.18
N GLU A 491 -20.05 -26.08 27.64
CA GLU A 491 -20.40 -26.06 26.21
C GLU A 491 -21.01 -24.72 25.74
N GLU A 492 -21.12 -23.74 26.64
CA GLU A 492 -21.86 -22.50 26.42
C GLU A 492 -20.97 -21.30 26.77
N GLN A 493 -20.24 -20.77 25.80
CA GLN A 493 -20.02 -19.33 25.57
C GLN A 493 -18.89 -19.15 24.54
N TRP A 494 -19.29 -19.12 23.27
CA TRP A 494 -18.58 -18.47 22.18
C TRP A 494 -19.42 -17.30 21.69
#